data_AF-A0A7W0X2F8-F1
#
_entry.id   AF-A0A7W0X2F8-F1
#
_cell.length_a   1.000
_cell.length_b   1.000
_cell.length_c   1.000
_cell.angle_alpha   90.00
_cell.angle_beta   90.00
_cell.angle_gamma   90.00
#
_symmetry.space_group_name_H-M   'P 1'
#
loop_
_entity.id
_entity.type
_entity.pdbx_description
1 polymer ?
#
loop_
_entity_poly.entity_id
_entity_poly.type
_entity_poly.pdbx_seq_one_letter_code
_entity_poly.pdbx_strand_id
1 'polypeptide(L)' 'MPRMVKCSKLGREAEGLDFPPYPGELGKKIFDSVSKEAWRQWLEHQKMLVNENRLNLADAKARKYLAEQM' A
#
# COMPACT_ATOMS: atom_id res chain seq x y z
N MET A 1 12.50 10.31 15.15
CA MET A 1 11.11 10.27 15.66
C MET A 1 10.26 9.62 14.57
N PRO A 2 9.46 8.59 14.88
CA PRO A 2 8.57 8.00 13.89
C PRO A 2 7.52 9.04 13.49
N ARG A 3 7.31 9.20 12.18
CA ARG A 3 6.27 10.09 11.67
C ARG A 3 4.92 9.47 12.03
N MET A 4 4.03 10.20 12.71
CA MET A 4 2.65 9.73 12.88
C MET A 4 1.80 10.20 11.69
N VAL A 5 0.98 9.30 11.16
CA VAL A 5 0.04 9.59 10.08
C VAL A 5 -1.36 9.14 10.50
N LYS A 6 -2.37 9.89 10.08
CA LYS A 6 -3.76 9.53 10.30
C LYS A 6 -4.14 8.46 9.29
N CYS A 7 -4.09 7.20 9.71
CA CYS A 7 -4.31 6.10 8.80
C CYS A 7 -5.78 6.03 8.38
N SER A 8 -6.06 6.23 7.09
CA SER A 8 -7.44 6.18 6.56
C SER A 8 -8.09 4.81 6.75
N LYS A 9 -7.29 3.72 6.79
CA LYS A 9 -7.77 2.34 6.97
C LYS A 9 -8.08 1.99 8.43
N LEU A 10 -7.28 2.49 9.38
CA LEU A 10 -7.40 2.17 10.81
C LEU A 10 -8.22 3.22 11.57
N GLY A 11 -8.47 4.40 10.97
CA GLY A 11 -9.21 5.50 11.59
C GLY A 11 -8.50 6.18 12.76
N ARG A 12 -7.25 5.79 13.06
CA ARG A 12 -6.42 6.30 14.15
C ARG A 12 -5.06 6.77 13.66
N GLU A 13 -4.40 7.60 14.47
CA GLU A 13 -3.00 7.95 14.27
C GLU A 13 -2.13 6.73 14.55
N ALA A 14 -1.24 6.42 13.61
CA ALA A 14 -0.32 5.31 13.69
C ALA A 14 1.00 5.69 13.01
N GLU A 15 2.03 4.88 13.20
CA GLU A 15 3.34 5.12 12.58
C GLU A 15 3.21 5.08 11.06
N GLY A 16 3.58 6.17 10.42
CA GLY A 16 3.67 6.31 8.97
C GLY A 16 4.78 5.47 8.37
N LEU A 17 4.72 5.35 7.05
CA LEU A 17 5.81 4.78 6.27
C LEU A 17 7.08 5.65 6.41
N ASP A 18 8.24 5.01 6.43
CA ASP A 18 9.54 5.71 6.44
C ASP A 18 9.89 6.27 5.05
N PHE A 19 9.40 5.62 3.99
CA PHE A 19 9.64 5.99 2.60
C PHE A 19 8.41 5.67 1.72
N PRO A 20 8.15 6.48 0.69
CA PRO A 20 7.06 6.23 -0.24
C PRO A 20 7.33 4.95 -1.04
N PRO A 21 6.40 3.97 -1.04
CA PRO A 21 6.61 2.69 -1.72
C PRO A 21 6.53 2.77 -3.25
N TYR A 22 5.91 3.83 -3.77
CA TYR A 22 5.77 4.07 -5.19
C TYR A 22 6.28 5.48 -5.56
N PRO A 23 6.90 5.64 -6.74
CA PRO A 23 7.18 6.96 -7.28
C PRO A 23 5.87 7.63 -7.76
N GLY A 24 5.82 8.97 -7.68
CA GLY A 24 4.69 9.78 -8.15
C GLY A 24 3.67 10.15 -7.06
N GLU A 25 2.55 10.74 -7.48
CA GLU A 25 1.52 11.26 -6.56
C GLU A 25 0.83 10.15 -5.75
N LEU A 26 0.70 8.96 -6.33
CA LEU A 26 0.10 7.79 -5.68
C LEU A 26 0.90 7.38 -4.43
N GLY A 27 2.23 7.27 -4.56
CA GLY A 27 3.09 6.97 -3.42
C GLY A 27 3.09 8.06 -2.37
N LYS A 28 2.94 9.34 -2.77
CA LYS A 28 2.80 10.47 -1.85
C LYS A 28 1.50 10.40 -1.04
N LYS A 29 0.37 10.05 -1.68
CA LYS A 29 -0.91 9.81 -0.98
C LYS A 29 -0.83 8.65 0.00
N ILE A 30 -0.25 7.52 -0.42
CA ILE A 30 -0.08 6.35 0.45
C ILE A 30 0.80 6.72 1.66
N PHE A 31 1.90 7.41 1.42
CA PHE A 31 2.83 7.84 2.46
C PHE A 31 2.23 8.84 3.47
N ASP A 32 1.25 9.64 3.04
CA ASP A 32 0.58 10.64 3.90
C ASP A 32 -0.65 10.06 4.64
N SER A 33 -1.37 9.13 4.02
CA SER A 33 -2.66 8.62 4.50
C SER A 33 -2.64 7.18 5.02
N VAL A 34 -1.55 6.44 4.86
CA VAL A 34 -1.44 5.01 5.22
C VAL A 34 -0.31 4.79 6.22
N SER A 35 -0.62 4.10 7.31
CA SER A 35 0.38 3.71 8.31
C SER A 35 1.13 2.44 7.89
N LYS A 36 2.28 2.22 8.52
CA LYS A 36 3.12 1.03 8.36
C LYS A 36 2.36 -0.26 8.67
N GLU A 37 1.46 -0.23 9.65
CA GLU A 37 0.57 -1.35 10.00
C GLU A 37 -0.42 -1.67 8.89
N ALA A 38 -1.13 -0.66 8.37
CA ALA A 38 -2.07 -0.85 7.26
C ALA A 38 -1.36 -1.25 5.97
N TRP A 39 -0.17 -0.72 5.71
CA TRP A 39 0.65 -1.11 4.57
C TRP A 39 1.08 -2.58 4.63
N ARG A 40 1.42 -3.07 5.82
CA ARG A 40 1.76 -4.48 6.01
C ARG A 40 0.57 -5.40 5.74
N GLN A 41 -0.62 -5.04 6.22
CA GLN A 41 -1.85 -5.78 5.89
C GLN A 41 -2.14 -5.75 4.38
N TRP A 42 -1.91 -4.60 3.73
CA TRP A 42 -2.04 -4.49 2.27
C TRP A 42 -1.07 -5.41 1.53
N LEU A 43 0.19 -5.52 1.96
CA LEU A 43 1.16 -6.42 1.35
C LEU A 43 0.75 -7.89 1.46
N GLU A 44 0.19 -8.30 2.60
CA GLU A 44 -0.34 -9.66 2.76
C GLU A 44 -1.53 -9.92 1.85
N HIS A 45 -2.46 -8.96 1.77
CA HIS A 45 -3.60 -9.02 0.86
C HIS A 45 -3.17 -9.06 -0.60
N GLN A 46 -2.20 -8.23 -0.99
CA GLN A 46 -1.58 -8.24 -2.32
C GLN A 46 -0.97 -9.62 -2.63
N LYS A 47 -0.28 -10.23 -1.67
CA LYS A 47 0.30 -11.57 -1.83
C LYS A 47 -0.77 -12.63 -2.05
N MET A 48 -1.91 -12.52 -1.37
CA MET A 48 -3.06 -13.40 -1.54
C MET A 48 -3.67 -13.25 -2.94
N LEU A 49 -3.97 -12.01 -3.35
CA LEU A 49 -4.50 -11.68 -4.68
C LEU A 49 -3.59 -12.16 -5.81
N VAL A 50 -2.27 -12.00 -5.65
CA VAL A 50 -1.27 -12.44 -6.61
C VAL A 50 -1.26 -13.96 -6.75
N ASN A 51 -1.34 -14.69 -5.64
CA ASN A 51 -1.38 -16.15 -5.67
C ASN A 51 -2.70 -16.68 -6.25
N GLU A 52 -3.85 -16.13 -5.83
CA GLU A 52 -5.17 -16.57 -6.31
C GLU A 52 -5.37 -16.32 -7.80
N ASN A 53 -5.00 -15.13 -8.28
CA ASN A 53 -5.15 -14.78 -9.70
C ASN A 53 -3.93 -15.17 -10.55
N ARG A 54 -2.92 -15.85 -9.96
CA ARG A 54 -1.60 -16.11 -10.57
C ARG A 54 -1.04 -14.88 -11.31
N LEU A 55 -1.21 -13.71 -10.70
CA LEU A 55 -0.83 -12.44 -11.32
C LEU A 55 0.68 -12.32 -11.34
N ASN A 56 1.25 -12.05 -12.50
CA ASN A 56 2.66 -11.79 -12.60
C ASN A 56 2.93 -10.31 -12.29
N LEU A 57 3.55 -9.99 -11.15
CA LEU A 57 3.93 -8.62 -10.77
C LEU A 57 4.90 -7.95 -11.78
N ALA A 58 5.56 -8.73 -12.63
CA ALA A 58 6.33 -8.23 -13.76
C ALA A 58 5.43 -7.64 -14.87
N ASP A 59 4.19 -8.10 -14.97
CA ASP A 59 3.24 -7.69 -15.99
C ASP A 59 2.55 -6.36 -15.62
N ALA A 60 2.51 -5.43 -16.58
CA ALA A 60 1.90 -4.13 -16.40
C ALA A 60 0.39 -4.21 -16.13
N LYS A 61 -0.33 -5.22 -16.65
CA LYS A 61 -1.75 -5.42 -16.34
C LYS A 61 -1.96 -5.83 -14.89
N ALA A 62 -1.11 -6.69 -14.34
CA ALA A 62 -1.21 -7.08 -12.93
C ALA A 62 -1.01 -5.89 -12.01
N ARG A 63 -0.05 -5.00 -12.32
CA ARG A 63 0.14 -3.74 -11.58
C ARG A 63 -1.05 -2.82 -11.71
N LYS A 64 -1.66 -2.73 -12.90
CA LYS A 64 -2.84 -1.90 -13.14
C LYS A 64 -4.07 -2.42 -12.37
N TYR A 65 -4.26 -3.73 -12.37
CA TYR A 65 -5.31 -4.40 -11.59
C TYR A 65 -5.13 -4.21 -10.08
N LEU A 66 -3.89 -4.32 -9.59
CA LEU A 66 -3.56 -4.03 -8.19
C LEU A 66 -3.76 -2.56 -7.83
N ALA A 67 -3.48 -1.65 -8.74
CA ALA A 67 -3.72 -0.22 -8.56
C ALA A 67 -5.21 0.15 -8.56
N GLU A 68 -6.06 -0.60 -9.27
CA GLU A 68 -7.53 -0.44 -9.22
C GLU A 68 -8.15 -0.98 -7.92
N GLN A 69 -7.43 -1.80 -7.14
CA GLN A 69 -7.89 -2.33 -5.87
C GLN A 69 -7.37 -1.56 -4.64
N MET A 70 -6.50 -0.55 -4.85
CA MET A 70 -6.05 0.40 -3.82
C MET A 70 -7.04 1.54 -3.65
#